data_AF-A0A0F9W800-F1
#
_entry.id   AF-A0A0F9W800-F1
#
_cell.length_a   1.000
_cell.length_b   1.000
_cell.length_c   1.000
_cell.angle_alpha   90.00
_cell.angle_beta   90.00
_cell.angle_gamma   90.00
#
_symmetry.space_group_name_H-M   'P 1'
#
loop_
_entity.id
_entity.type
_entity.pdbx_description
1 polymer ?
#
loop_
_entity_poly.entity_id
_entity_poly.type
_entity_poly.pdbx_seq_one_letter_code
_entity_poly.pdbx_strand_id
1 'polypeptide(L)'
;MSEEKTQAVTFNDDSTVTTEVGGKAIKLVPLTDMVKVKDGAEAAGKGFDKEKDAWAGKETKFNTDLAEANRIKDETHQELLKASAATEQIEKERGVHETTKSRVTELETETGSQKENIGKLEAEVTKRITQNLIGNGAAEEALKDKTLEQLRNLDEAAKILGNGNKVKQPANYDKDGGAGEGNVAETAVERATRILEEHDNTKHRIAAK
;
A
#
# COMPACT_ATOMS: atom_id res chain seq x y z
N MET A 1 -20.87 17.26 95.48
CA MET A 1 -22.32 17.49 95.62
C MET A 1 -22.97 16.92 94.38
N SER A 2 -23.70 15.81 94.51
CA SER A 2 -24.41 15.17 93.38
C SER A 2 -25.83 15.71 93.38
N GLU A 3 -26.18 16.51 92.38
CA GLU A 3 -27.59 16.87 92.14
C GLU A 3 -28.34 15.59 91.76
N GLU A 4 -29.28 15.20 92.60
CA GLU A 4 -30.22 14.12 92.32
C GLU A 4 -31.15 14.61 91.21
N LYS A 5 -30.86 14.27 89.95
CA LYS A 5 -31.75 14.59 88.83
C LYS A 5 -33.02 13.77 88.98
N THR A 6 -34.11 14.41 89.40
CA THR A 6 -35.45 13.83 89.40
C THR A 6 -35.83 13.47 87.97
N GLN A 7 -35.92 12.17 87.66
CA GLN A 7 -36.37 11.70 86.35
C GLN A 7 -37.86 12.03 86.18
N ALA A 8 -38.22 12.72 85.10
CA ALA A 8 -39.62 12.99 84.77
C ALA A 8 -40.32 11.66 84.43
N VAL A 9 -41.37 11.32 85.20
CA VAL A 9 -42.24 10.18 84.95
C VAL A 9 -43.61 10.71 84.55
N THR A 10 -44.06 10.37 83.35
CA THR A 10 -45.36 10.78 82.81
C THR A 10 -46.28 9.57 82.77
N PHE A 11 -47.42 9.66 83.45
CA PHE A 11 -48.50 8.68 83.38
C PHE A 11 -49.49 9.11 82.30
N ASN A 12 -49.73 8.26 81.33
CA ASN A 12 -50.63 8.53 80.21
C ASN A 12 -52.01 7.91 80.44
N ASP A 13 -53.04 8.47 79.81
CA ASP A 13 -54.43 8.01 79.91
C ASP A 13 -54.64 6.59 79.34
N ASP A 14 -53.70 6.08 78.54
CA ASP A 14 -53.68 4.72 77.99
C ASP A 14 -53.10 3.67 78.95
N SER A 15 -52.96 4.00 80.25
CA SER A 15 -52.34 3.17 81.29
C SER A 15 -50.86 2.85 81.06
N THR A 16 -50.17 3.63 80.23
CA THR A 16 -48.73 3.52 80.01
C THR A 16 -47.95 4.55 80.81
N VAL A 17 -46.70 4.23 81.14
CA VAL A 17 -45.81 5.12 81.88
C VAL A 17 -44.60 5.43 81.01
N THR A 18 -44.33 6.71 80.78
CA THR A 18 -43.14 7.15 80.04
C THR A 18 -42.14 7.75 81.01
N THR A 19 -40.88 7.29 80.96
CA THR A 19 -39.80 7.80 81.80
C THR A 19 -38.51 7.91 81.01
N GLU A 20 -37.63 8.84 81.37
CA GLU A 20 -36.36 9.04 80.70
C GLU A 20 -35.22 8.37 81.50
N VAL A 21 -34.57 7.38 80.90
CA VAL A 21 -33.42 6.69 81.50
C VAL A 21 -32.22 6.80 80.56
N GLY A 22 -31.16 7.45 81.02
CA GLY A 22 -29.93 7.60 80.24
C GLY A 22 -30.09 8.41 78.94
N GLY A 23 -30.98 9.40 78.91
CA GLY A 23 -31.23 10.25 77.73
C GLY A 23 -32.14 9.62 76.67
N LYS A 24 -32.79 8.48 76.99
CA LYS A 24 -33.76 7.82 76.12
C LYS A 24 -35.11 7.71 76.83
N ALA A 25 -36.19 8.02 76.11
CA ALA A 25 -37.54 7.81 76.59
C ALA A 25 -37.90 6.32 76.54
N ILE A 26 -38.26 5.76 77.69
CA ILE A 26 -38.74 4.39 77.88
C ILE A 26 -40.24 4.44 78.15
N LYS A 27 -41.02 3.69 77.36
CA LYS A 27 -42.46 3.50 77.54
C LYS A 27 -42.72 2.14 78.18
N LEU A 28 -43.25 2.13 79.39
CA LEU A 28 -43.69 0.94 80.13
C LEU A 28 -45.18 0.71 79.85
N VAL A 29 -45.52 -0.52 79.44
CA VAL A 29 -46.89 -0.94 79.10
C VAL A 29 -47.41 -1.97 80.11
N PRO A 30 -48.74 -2.06 80.32
CA PRO A 30 -49.33 -3.11 81.14
C PRO A 30 -48.97 -4.51 80.64
N LEU A 31 -48.84 -5.48 81.56
CA LEU A 31 -48.46 -6.86 81.23
C LEU A 31 -49.41 -7.52 80.23
N THR A 32 -50.70 -7.16 80.27
CA THR A 32 -51.74 -7.63 79.35
C THR A 32 -51.52 -7.17 77.90
N ASP A 33 -50.83 -6.05 77.68
CA ASP A 33 -50.54 -5.50 76.37
C ASP A 33 -49.10 -5.76 75.90
N MET A 34 -48.28 -6.39 76.75
CA MET A 34 -46.89 -6.74 76.44
C MET A 34 -46.80 -7.69 75.22
N VAL A 35 -47.78 -8.58 75.04
CA VAL A 35 -47.87 -9.47 73.88
C VAL A 35 -48.03 -8.67 72.58
N LYS A 36 -48.89 -7.64 72.57
CA LYS A 36 -49.11 -6.78 71.39
C LYS A 36 -47.86 -5.96 71.04
N VAL A 37 -47.12 -5.50 72.04
CA VAL A 37 -45.86 -4.77 71.81
C VAL A 37 -44.79 -5.70 71.24
N LYS A 38 -44.70 -6.94 71.74
CA LYS A 38 -43.79 -7.95 71.20
C LYS A 38 -44.17 -8.31 69.75
N ASP A 39 -45.44 -8.60 69.50
CA ASP A 39 -45.93 -8.95 68.17
C ASP A 39 -45.74 -7.80 67.17
N GLY A 40 -45.98 -6.55 67.61
CA GLY A 40 -45.74 -5.35 66.81
C GLY A 40 -44.26 -5.12 66.50
N ALA A 41 -43.36 -5.34 67.46
CA ALA A 41 -41.92 -5.26 67.26
C ALA A 41 -41.40 -6.36 66.33
N GLU A 42 -41.90 -7.59 66.46
CA GLU A 42 -41.57 -8.69 65.55
C GLU A 42 -42.10 -8.46 64.14
N ALA A 43 -43.31 -7.89 63.99
CA ALA A 43 -43.87 -7.51 62.70
C ALA A 43 -43.07 -6.39 62.02
N ALA A 44 -42.65 -5.38 62.79
CA ALA A 44 -41.79 -4.30 62.31
C ALA A 44 -40.40 -4.82 61.89
N GLY A 45 -39.80 -5.72 62.68
CA GLY A 45 -38.54 -6.37 62.35
C GLY A 45 -38.62 -7.17 61.04
N LYS A 46 -39.67 -7.98 60.86
CA LYS A 46 -39.91 -8.71 59.60
C LYS A 46 -40.16 -7.78 58.41
N GLY A 47 -40.76 -6.61 58.64
CA GLY A 47 -40.93 -5.57 57.62
C GLY A 47 -39.60 -4.98 57.16
N PHE A 48 -38.73 -4.65 58.12
CA PHE A 48 -37.38 -4.14 57.86
C PHE A 48 -36.50 -5.14 57.10
N ASP A 49 -36.51 -6.43 57.49
CA ASP A 49 -35.71 -7.45 56.81
C ASP A 49 -36.15 -7.65 55.35
N LYS A 50 -37.46 -7.66 55.08
CA LYS A 50 -37.99 -7.75 53.71
C LYS A 50 -37.58 -6.54 52.85
N GLU A 51 -37.59 -5.35 53.43
CA GLU A 51 -37.18 -4.14 52.71
C GLU A 51 -35.68 -4.16 52.42
N LYS A 52 -34.86 -4.59 53.39
CA LYS A 52 -33.42 -4.78 53.21
C LYS A 52 -33.10 -5.78 52.09
N ASP A 53 -33.79 -6.92 52.08
CA ASP A 53 -33.62 -7.93 51.03
C ASP A 53 -34.05 -7.40 49.64
N ALA A 54 -35.13 -6.62 49.59
CA ALA A 54 -35.57 -5.97 48.36
C ALA A 54 -34.56 -4.94 47.84
N TRP A 55 -33.90 -4.18 48.73
CA TRP A 55 -32.83 -3.26 48.36
C TRP A 55 -31.59 -4.00 47.87
N ALA A 56 -31.16 -5.08 48.54
CA ALA A 56 -30.06 -5.91 48.08
C ALA A 56 -30.33 -6.54 46.70
N GLY A 57 -31.57 -6.97 46.44
CA GLY A 57 -32.00 -7.45 45.13
C GLY A 57 -31.97 -6.37 44.04
N LYS A 58 -32.32 -5.11 44.38
CA LYS A 58 -32.21 -3.97 43.45
C LYS A 58 -30.75 -3.62 43.17
N GLU A 59 -29.91 -3.58 44.19
CA GLU A 59 -28.48 -3.26 44.06
C GLU A 59 -27.75 -4.27 43.16
N THR A 60 -28.00 -5.57 43.37
CA THR A 60 -27.46 -6.63 42.52
C THR A 60 -27.93 -6.51 41.08
N LYS A 61 -29.21 -6.19 40.84
CA LYS A 61 -29.72 -5.92 39.49
C LYS A 61 -29.04 -4.70 38.86
N PHE A 62 -28.93 -3.59 39.58
CA PHE A 62 -28.25 -2.39 39.08
C PHE A 62 -26.79 -2.66 38.72
N ASN A 63 -26.07 -3.40 39.55
CA ASN A 63 -24.68 -3.76 39.26
C ASN A 63 -24.57 -4.67 38.03
N THR A 64 -25.53 -5.58 37.83
CA THR A 64 -25.60 -6.42 36.64
C THR A 64 -25.89 -5.60 35.38
N ASP A 65 -26.88 -4.71 35.45
CA ASP A 65 -27.25 -3.82 34.34
C ASP A 65 -26.08 -2.89 33.97
N LEU A 66 -25.34 -2.40 34.96
CA LEU A 66 -24.15 -1.55 34.74
C LEU A 66 -22.99 -2.33 34.11
N ALA A 67 -22.76 -3.58 34.55
CA ALA A 67 -21.75 -4.45 33.94
C ALA A 67 -22.09 -4.74 32.46
N GLU A 68 -23.37 -5.02 32.17
CA GLU A 68 -23.81 -5.28 30.80
C GLU A 68 -23.73 -4.02 29.92
N ALA A 69 -24.10 -2.85 30.45
CA ALA A 69 -23.95 -1.58 29.73
C ALA A 69 -22.47 -1.29 29.40
N ASN A 70 -21.56 -1.57 30.34
CA ASN A 70 -20.12 -1.44 30.09
C ASN A 70 -19.64 -2.43 29.03
N ARG A 71 -20.08 -3.69 29.09
CA ARG A 71 -19.76 -4.71 28.07
C ARG A 71 -20.18 -4.26 26.68
N ILE A 72 -21.43 -3.81 26.51
CA ILE A 72 -21.95 -3.34 25.22
C ILE A 72 -21.17 -2.11 24.73
N LYS A 73 -20.85 -1.18 25.63
CA LYS A 73 -20.05 0.01 25.29
C LYS A 73 -18.67 -0.39 24.79
N ASP A 74 -17.99 -1.31 25.48
CA ASP A 74 -16.66 -1.77 25.11
C ASP A 74 -16.68 -2.52 23.78
N GLU A 75 -17.66 -3.39 23.56
CA GLU A 75 -17.85 -4.09 22.28
C GLU A 75 -18.08 -3.12 21.13
N THR A 76 -18.99 -2.16 21.31
CA THR A 76 -19.28 -1.12 20.30
C THR A 76 -18.03 -0.28 20.01
N HIS A 77 -17.27 0.07 21.05
CA HIS A 77 -16.04 0.84 20.88
C HIS A 77 -14.97 0.06 20.10
N GLN A 78 -14.80 -1.24 20.39
CA GLN A 78 -13.88 -2.11 19.65
C GLN A 78 -14.29 -2.28 18.19
N GLU A 79 -15.59 -2.43 17.91
CA GLU A 79 -16.11 -2.48 16.54
C GLU A 79 -15.83 -1.16 15.80
N LEU A 80 -16.06 -0.02 16.44
CA LEU A 80 -15.77 1.30 15.86
C LEU A 80 -14.28 1.47 15.55
N LEU A 81 -13.39 1.04 16.45
CA LEU A 81 -11.94 1.09 16.21
C LEU A 81 -11.54 0.22 15.01
N LYS A 82 -12.09 -0.99 14.90
CA LYS A 82 -11.86 -1.87 13.74
C LYS A 82 -12.36 -1.25 12.44
N ALA A 83 -13.56 -0.65 12.46
CA ALA A 83 -14.13 0.03 11.30
C ALA A 83 -13.26 1.23 10.88
N SER A 84 -12.81 2.05 11.83
CA SER A 84 -11.93 3.18 11.58
C SER A 84 -10.60 2.75 10.97
N ALA A 85 -9.96 1.71 11.51
CA ALA A 85 -8.72 1.17 10.97
C ALA A 85 -8.89 0.63 9.54
N ALA A 86 -10.01 -0.03 9.26
CA ALA A 86 -10.33 -0.49 7.91
C ALA A 86 -10.55 0.68 6.94
N THR A 87 -11.21 1.76 7.37
CA THR A 87 -11.39 2.97 6.57
C THR A 87 -10.05 3.64 6.25
N GLU A 88 -9.18 3.82 7.25
CA GLU A 88 -7.83 4.39 7.04
C GLU A 88 -7.00 3.55 6.05
N GLN A 89 -7.11 2.21 6.13
CA GLN A 89 -6.44 1.33 5.19
C GLN A 89 -6.98 1.52 3.76
N ILE A 90 -8.30 1.57 3.58
CA ILE A 90 -8.93 1.79 2.28
C ILE A 90 -8.52 3.15 1.69
N GLU A 91 -8.48 4.20 2.51
CA GLU A 91 -8.04 5.53 2.05
C GLU A 91 -6.58 5.53 1.59
N LYS A 92 -5.71 4.82 2.32
CA LYS A 92 -4.30 4.66 1.93
C LYS A 92 -4.16 3.89 0.61
N GLU A 93 -4.88 2.77 0.46
CA GLU A 93 -4.90 1.98 -0.76
C GLU A 93 -5.44 2.80 -1.95
N ARG A 94 -6.48 3.61 -1.73
CA ARG A 94 -7.01 4.53 -2.74
C ARG A 94 -5.98 5.59 -3.16
N GLY A 95 -5.21 6.14 -2.22
CA GLY A 95 -4.13 7.08 -2.52
C GLY A 95 -3.03 6.46 -3.39
N VAL A 96 -2.65 5.21 -3.10
CA VAL A 96 -1.69 4.44 -3.92
C VAL A 96 -2.28 4.16 -5.30
N HIS A 97 -3.56 3.81 -5.40
CA HIS A 97 -4.24 3.56 -6.66
C HIS A 97 -4.25 4.81 -7.56
N GLU A 98 -4.62 5.98 -7.05
CA GLU A 98 -4.60 7.21 -7.83
C GLU A 98 -3.19 7.57 -8.31
N THR A 99 -2.18 7.43 -7.44
CA THR A 99 -0.78 7.65 -7.81
C THR A 99 -0.34 6.70 -8.94
N THR A 100 -0.71 5.42 -8.83
CA THR A 100 -0.40 4.39 -9.83
C THR A 100 -1.09 4.70 -11.16
N LYS A 101 -2.36 5.12 -11.11
CA LYS A 101 -3.13 5.52 -12.30
C LYS A 101 -2.49 6.71 -13.02
N SER A 102 -2.09 7.75 -12.29
CA SER A 102 -1.35 8.88 -12.87
C SER A 102 -0.06 8.40 -13.54
N ARG A 103 0.69 7.50 -12.89
CA ARG A 103 1.93 6.96 -13.46
C ARG A 103 1.70 6.15 -14.73
N VAL A 104 0.61 5.38 -14.80
CA VAL A 104 0.23 4.64 -16.01
C VAL A 104 -0.08 5.61 -17.15
N THR A 105 -0.85 6.67 -16.91
CA THR A 105 -1.17 7.67 -17.94
C THR A 105 0.07 8.41 -18.45
N GLU A 106 1.03 8.73 -17.57
CA GLU A 106 2.34 9.28 -17.98
C GLU A 106 3.09 8.32 -18.90
N LEU A 107 3.18 7.04 -18.52
CA LEU A 107 3.87 6.02 -19.32
C LEU A 107 3.18 5.77 -20.67
N GLU A 108 1.84 5.80 -20.71
CA GLU A 108 1.08 5.71 -21.97
C GLU A 108 1.38 6.90 -22.89
N THR A 109 1.47 8.11 -22.32
CA THR A 109 1.83 9.33 -23.05
C THR A 109 3.26 9.26 -23.58
N GLU A 110 4.21 8.82 -22.74
CA GLU A 110 5.61 8.63 -23.13
C GLU A 110 5.74 7.58 -24.24
N THR A 111 5.04 6.46 -24.11
CA THR A 111 5.01 5.40 -25.13
C THR A 111 4.43 5.92 -26.45
N GLY A 112 3.38 6.74 -26.40
CA GLY A 112 2.82 7.40 -27.59
C GLY A 112 3.85 8.29 -28.28
N SER A 113 4.55 9.13 -27.52
CA SER A 113 5.62 10.00 -28.05
C SER A 113 6.79 9.20 -28.64
N GLN A 114 7.23 8.13 -27.96
CA GLN A 114 8.28 7.26 -28.46
C GLN A 114 7.89 6.57 -29.77
N LYS A 115 6.64 6.09 -29.89
CA LYS A 115 6.13 5.51 -31.14
C LYS A 115 6.15 6.53 -32.29
N GLU A 116 5.76 7.77 -32.02
CA GLU A 116 5.81 8.85 -33.03
C GLU A 116 7.25 9.12 -33.47
N ASN A 117 8.20 9.20 -32.51
CA ASN A 117 9.61 9.41 -32.80
C ASN A 117 10.21 8.26 -33.61
N ILE A 118 9.88 7.01 -33.27
CA ILE A 118 10.29 5.83 -34.03
C ILE A 118 9.73 5.90 -35.45
N GLY A 119 8.45 6.21 -35.63
CA GLY A 119 7.85 6.36 -36.96
C GLY A 119 8.52 7.44 -37.81
N LYS A 120 8.89 8.58 -37.21
CA LYS A 120 9.66 9.64 -37.89
C LYS A 120 11.05 9.16 -38.32
N LEU A 121 11.77 8.47 -37.42
CA LEU A 121 13.09 7.91 -37.72
C LEU A 121 13.03 6.83 -38.80
N GLU A 122 12.04 5.94 -38.76
CA GLU A 122 11.84 4.91 -39.78
C GLU A 122 11.56 5.53 -41.15
N ALA A 123 10.73 6.58 -41.22
CA ALA A 123 10.48 7.31 -42.46
C ALA A 123 11.75 8.00 -42.99
N GLU A 124 12.54 8.61 -42.10
CA GLU A 124 13.81 9.25 -42.47
C GLU A 124 14.83 8.24 -42.99
N VAL A 125 15.01 7.11 -42.30
CA VAL A 125 15.94 6.05 -42.74
C VAL A 125 15.47 5.44 -44.06
N THR A 126 14.17 5.18 -44.21
CA THR A 126 13.57 4.71 -45.47
C THR A 126 13.92 5.66 -46.61
N LYS A 127 13.69 6.96 -46.42
CA LYS A 127 14.00 7.99 -47.42
C LYS A 127 15.49 8.01 -47.79
N ARG A 128 16.38 7.96 -46.80
CA ARG A 128 17.84 7.96 -47.03
C ARG A 128 18.30 6.74 -47.82
N ILE A 129 17.80 5.54 -47.47
CA ILE A 129 18.15 4.31 -48.17
C ILE A 129 17.61 4.34 -49.61
N THR A 130 16.36 4.74 -49.81
CA THR A 130 15.78 4.88 -51.15
C THR A 130 16.59 5.87 -52.00
N GLN A 131 16.98 7.01 -51.46
CA GLN A 131 17.83 7.99 -52.16
C GLN A 131 19.21 7.41 -52.54
N ASN A 132 19.84 6.66 -51.63
CA ASN A 132 21.12 5.99 -51.93
C ASN A 132 20.97 4.97 -53.06
N LEU A 133 19.92 4.14 -53.02
CA LEU A 133 19.66 3.13 -54.04
C LEU A 133 19.38 3.78 -55.41
N ILE A 134 18.59 4.86 -55.47
CA ILE A 134 18.36 5.64 -56.69
C ILE A 134 19.69 6.22 -57.21
N GLY A 135 20.50 6.81 -56.33
CA GLY A 135 21.83 7.33 -56.68
C GLY A 135 22.78 6.26 -57.23
N ASN A 136 22.58 5.01 -56.83
CA ASN A 136 23.32 3.84 -57.34
C ASN A 136 22.68 3.18 -58.57
N GLY A 137 21.62 3.78 -59.13
CA GLY A 137 21.01 3.38 -60.41
C GLY A 137 19.76 2.51 -60.30
N ALA A 138 19.17 2.33 -59.11
CA ALA A 138 17.89 1.64 -58.97
C ALA A 138 16.72 2.51 -59.48
N ALA A 139 15.76 1.89 -60.18
CA ALA A 139 14.57 2.58 -60.65
C ALA A 139 13.63 2.91 -59.47
N GLU A 140 13.14 4.15 -59.41
CA GLU A 140 12.29 4.63 -58.32
C GLU A 140 11.00 3.80 -58.15
N GLU A 141 10.36 3.43 -59.27
CA GLU A 141 9.17 2.55 -59.27
C GLU A 141 9.47 1.16 -58.70
N ALA A 142 10.71 0.68 -58.77
CA ALA A 142 11.10 -0.61 -58.20
C ALA A 142 11.37 -0.55 -56.69
N LEU A 143 11.48 0.65 -56.11
CA LEU A 143 11.70 0.86 -54.67
C LEU A 143 10.41 1.25 -53.93
N LYS A 144 9.42 1.72 -54.69
CA LYS A 144 8.08 2.05 -54.19
C LYS A 144 7.45 0.82 -53.54
N ASP A 145 6.77 1.04 -52.41
CA ASP A 145 6.08 0.02 -51.62
C ASP A 145 6.97 -1.06 -50.95
N LYS A 146 8.31 -0.93 -51.02
CA LYS A 146 9.21 -1.82 -50.27
C LYS A 146 9.28 -1.45 -48.80
N THR A 147 9.33 -2.46 -47.94
CA THR A 147 9.53 -2.25 -46.50
C THR A 147 10.96 -1.78 -46.21
N LEU A 148 11.16 -1.14 -45.05
CA LEU A 148 12.48 -0.68 -44.61
C LEU A 148 13.53 -1.82 -44.59
N GLU A 149 13.13 -3.01 -44.17
CA GLU A 149 14.00 -4.18 -44.14
C GLU A 149 14.39 -4.67 -45.55
N GLN A 150 13.44 -4.67 -46.48
CA GLN A 150 13.73 -4.97 -47.89
C GLN A 150 14.66 -3.94 -48.52
N LEU A 151 14.49 -2.66 -48.19
CA LEU A 151 15.38 -1.59 -48.64
C LEU A 151 16.78 -1.72 -48.06
N ARG A 152 16.93 -2.07 -46.77
CA ARG A 152 18.23 -2.36 -46.15
C ARG A 152 18.95 -3.52 -46.84
N ASN A 153 18.25 -4.62 -47.10
CA ASN A 153 18.82 -5.78 -47.78
C ASN A 153 19.29 -5.44 -49.20
N LEU A 154 18.54 -4.58 -49.92
CA LEU A 154 18.94 -4.10 -51.24
C LEU A 154 20.15 -3.16 -51.18
N ASP A 155 20.23 -2.27 -50.19
CA ASP A 155 21.37 -1.38 -49.98
C ASP A 155 22.65 -2.17 -49.62
N GLU A 156 22.51 -3.19 -48.78
CA GLU A 156 23.60 -4.10 -48.44
C GLU A 156 24.05 -4.94 -49.65
N ALA A 157 23.10 -5.48 -50.42
CA ALA A 157 23.41 -6.18 -51.66
C ALA A 157 24.11 -5.25 -52.68
N ALA A 158 23.67 -3.99 -52.81
CA ALA A 158 24.29 -3.01 -53.69
C ALA A 158 25.73 -2.65 -53.28
N LYS A 159 26.00 -2.61 -51.96
CA LYS A 159 27.36 -2.41 -51.41
C LYS A 159 28.27 -3.61 -51.69
N ILE A 160 27.77 -4.84 -51.53
CA ILE A 160 28.53 -6.07 -51.75
C ILE A 160 28.81 -6.30 -53.24
N LEU A 161 27.80 -6.09 -54.09
CA LEU A 161 27.90 -6.32 -55.53
C LEU A 161 28.60 -5.18 -56.27
N GLY A 162 28.93 -4.08 -55.56
CA GLY A 162 29.73 -2.96 -56.06
C GLY A 162 29.07 -2.23 -57.22
N ASN A 163 28.33 -1.13 -56.94
CA ASN A 163 27.81 -0.17 -57.92
C ASN A 163 27.40 -0.81 -59.25
N GLY A 164 26.22 -1.44 -59.26
CA GLY A 164 25.62 -2.17 -60.37
C GLY A 164 25.37 -1.42 -61.68
N ASN A 165 26.13 -0.37 -61.98
CA ASN A 165 26.23 0.21 -63.32
C ASN A 165 27.51 1.00 -63.63
N LYS A 166 28.62 0.80 -62.89
CA LYS A 166 29.96 1.19 -63.37
C LYS A 166 30.74 -0.02 -63.85
N VAL A 167 30.10 -0.86 -64.67
CA VAL A 167 30.82 -1.76 -65.55
C VAL A 167 31.54 -0.88 -66.56
N LYS A 168 32.77 -0.47 -66.23
CA LYS A 168 33.78 -0.19 -67.26
C LYS A 168 33.68 -1.38 -68.20
N GLN A 169 33.32 -1.13 -69.46
CA GLN A 169 33.37 -2.15 -70.50
C GLN A 169 34.66 -2.95 -70.32
N PRO A 170 34.62 -4.29 -70.30
CA PRO A 170 35.84 -5.07 -70.22
C PRO A 170 36.72 -4.60 -71.38
N ALA A 171 37.92 -4.11 -71.05
CA ALA A 171 38.88 -3.72 -72.06
C ALA A 171 39.06 -4.91 -73.00
N ASN A 172 38.86 -4.70 -74.31
CA ASN A 172 39.19 -5.69 -75.32
C ASN A 172 40.68 -6.03 -75.13
N TYR A 173 40.95 -7.23 -74.61
CA TYR A 173 42.30 -7.76 -74.56
C TYR A 173 42.63 -8.29 -75.94
N ASP A 174 43.49 -7.56 -76.66
CA ASP A 174 44.29 -8.18 -77.71
C ASP A 174 45.14 -9.28 -77.06
N LYS A 175 45.14 -10.42 -77.72
CA LYS A 175 45.82 -11.64 -77.29
C LYS A 175 47.32 -11.42 -77.46
N ASP A 176 48.04 -11.05 -76.41
CA ASP A 176 49.49 -11.32 -76.29
C ASP A 176 49.99 -11.09 -74.85
N GLY A 177 50.42 -12.19 -74.20
CA GLY A 177 51.28 -12.24 -73.00
C GLY A 177 50.66 -11.70 -71.69
N GLY A 178 50.79 -12.30 -70.51
CA GLY A 178 51.66 -13.36 -69.99
C GLY A 178 51.58 -13.28 -68.46
N ALA A 179 51.73 -14.43 -67.81
CA ALA A 179 52.01 -14.72 -66.39
C ALA A 179 51.49 -13.74 -65.30
N GLY A 180 50.55 -14.24 -64.50
CA GLY A 180 50.09 -13.58 -63.29
C GLY A 180 51.17 -13.39 -62.23
N GLU A 181 51.09 -12.25 -61.56
CA GLU A 181 51.67 -12.03 -60.24
C GLU A 181 50.51 -11.98 -59.24
N GLY A 182 50.34 -13.08 -58.52
CA GLY A 182 49.40 -13.17 -57.43
C GLY A 182 49.85 -12.26 -56.29
N ASN A 183 49.18 -11.13 -56.12
CA ASN A 183 49.13 -10.50 -54.81
C ASN A 183 48.41 -11.48 -53.88
N VAL A 184 49.19 -12.28 -53.14
CA VAL A 184 48.67 -13.15 -52.10
C VAL A 184 47.94 -12.25 -51.11
N ALA A 185 46.61 -12.33 -51.13
CA ALA A 185 45.77 -11.61 -50.19
C ALA A 185 46.19 -12.06 -48.78
N GLU A 186 46.70 -11.13 -47.99
CA GLU A 186 47.09 -11.34 -46.60
C GLU A 186 45.98 -12.12 -45.89
N THR A 187 46.35 -13.25 -45.28
CA THR A 187 45.37 -14.10 -44.61
C THR A 187 44.82 -13.38 -43.38
N ALA A 188 43.61 -13.75 -42.94
CA ALA A 188 43.01 -13.13 -41.75
C ALA A 188 43.90 -13.29 -40.49
N VAL A 189 44.72 -14.35 -40.46
CA VAL A 189 45.68 -14.62 -39.37
C VAL A 189 46.83 -13.60 -39.40
N GLU A 190 47.45 -13.38 -40.55
CA GLU A 190 48.55 -12.39 -40.70
C GLU A 190 48.09 -10.97 -40.35
N ARG A 191 46.87 -10.59 -40.77
CA ARG A 191 46.27 -9.30 -40.37
C ARG A 191 46.10 -9.17 -38.86
N ALA A 192 45.64 -10.23 -38.19
CA ALA A 192 45.42 -10.21 -36.74
C ALA A 192 46.74 -10.13 -35.96
N THR A 193 47.77 -10.83 -36.42
CA THR A 193 49.11 -10.78 -35.80
C THR A 193 49.73 -9.38 -35.94
N ARG A 194 49.64 -8.75 -37.11
CA ARG A 194 50.13 -7.38 -37.30
C ARG A 194 49.42 -6.36 -36.41
N ILE A 195 48.09 -6.46 -36.25
CA ILE A 195 47.31 -5.56 -35.38
C ILE A 195 47.75 -5.70 -33.91
N LEU A 196 48.05 -6.92 -33.46
CA LEU A 196 48.57 -7.16 -32.10
C LEU A 196 49.97 -6.57 -31.90
N GLU A 197 50.88 -6.75 -32.87
CA GLU A 197 52.24 -6.18 -32.80
C GLU A 197 52.25 -4.64 -32.84
N GLU A 198 51.38 -4.02 -33.64
CA GLU A 198 51.21 -2.56 -33.67
C GLU A 198 50.64 -2.02 -32.35
N HIS A 199 49.71 -2.74 -31.74
CA HIS A 199 49.11 -2.36 -30.47
C HIS A 199 50.11 -2.45 -29.30
N ASP A 200 50.94 -3.50 -29.25
CA ASP A 200 51.98 -3.65 -28.21
C ASP A 200 53.11 -2.62 -28.36
N ASN A 201 53.53 -2.31 -29.58
CA ASN A 201 54.49 -1.23 -29.83
C ASN A 201 53.95 0.15 -29.40
N THR A 202 52.65 0.38 -29.56
CA THR A 202 52.02 1.64 -29.15
C THR A 202 51.91 1.75 -27.63
N LYS A 203 51.59 0.64 -26.93
CA LYS A 203 51.58 0.60 -25.46
C LYS A 203 52.95 0.85 -24.85
N HIS A 204 54.02 0.25 -25.39
CA HIS A 204 55.38 0.48 -24.89
C HIS A 204 55.87 1.91 -25.12
N ARG A 205 55.39 2.60 -26.16
CA ARG A 205 55.73 4.00 -26.43
C ARG A 205 55.04 5.00 -25.48
N ILE A 206 53.92 4.61 -24.86
CA ILE A 206 53.19 5.42 -23.87
C ILE A 206 53.81 5.24 -22.47
N ALA A 207 54.33 4.05 -22.16
CA ALA A 207 54.96 3.75 -20.86
C ALA A 207 56.38 4.34 -20.68
N ALA A 208 56.98 4.88 -21.75
CA ALA A 208 58.34 5.44 -21.75
C ALA A 208 58.40 6.99 -21.81
N LYS A 209 57.27 7.67 -21.55
CA LYS A 209 57.17 9.12 -21.37
C LYS A 209 56.75 9.46 -19.96
#